data_AF-A0AAJ2YLR7-F1
#
_entry.id   AF-A0AAJ2YLR7-F1
#
_cell.length_a   1.000
_cell.length_b   1.000
_cell.length_c   1.000
_cell.angle_alpha   90.00
_cell.angle_beta   90.00
_cell.angle_gamma   90.00
#
_symmetry.space_group_name_H-M   'P 1'
#
loop_
_entity.id
_entity.type
_entity.pdbx_description
1 polymer ?
#
loop_
_entity_poly.entity_id
_entity_poly.type
_entity_poly.pdbx_seq_one_letter_code
_entity_poly.pdbx_strand_id
1 'polypeptide(L)'
;MERPAWAPRSIDITVPSVSRMYDYYLGGSHNFEVDREAARRAMEFMPGLPKVMQSNRAFMRRAVRYAVAEGVTQFLDIGSGIPTFGNVHEVAQEADPEARVMYVDHDPVAVAHSKVVLEGNDRADVLAADLRKPREILGSDEVGRLIDLNRPVALLLVAILHFVEEADDPYGAVAELREALAPGSMLVLTHATYEGIPLPPERAEGAVDVYRDMRNPLIMRTRDEIARFFEGYDMVEPGLVPMPRWRPDTAPEDEDPYAFSGLAGVGRTA
;
A
#
# COMPACT_ATOMS: atom_id res chain seq x y z
N MET A 1 -13.50 -11.39 24.95
CA MET A 1 -12.99 -11.82 23.65
C MET A 1 -11.69 -12.58 23.92
N GLU A 2 -11.60 -13.86 23.58
CA GLU A 2 -10.33 -14.60 23.68
C GLU A 2 -9.35 -14.09 22.61
N ARG A 3 -8.08 -13.90 22.98
CA ARG A 3 -7.03 -13.46 22.04
C ARG A 3 -6.63 -14.65 21.15
N PRO A 4 -6.72 -14.56 19.82
CA PRO A 4 -6.26 -15.60 18.91
C PRO A 4 -4.75 -15.85 19.05
N ALA A 5 -4.31 -17.08 18.79
CA ALA A 5 -2.90 -17.47 18.92
C ALA A 5 -1.95 -16.70 17.98
N TRP A 6 -2.47 -16.23 16.85
CA TRP A 6 -1.71 -15.46 15.87
C TRP A 6 -1.47 -14.00 16.28
N ALA A 7 -2.26 -13.47 17.22
CA ALA A 7 -2.22 -12.07 17.59
C ALA A 7 -1.08 -11.78 18.59
N PRO A 8 -0.13 -10.89 18.26
CA PRO A 8 0.93 -10.52 19.20
C PRO A 8 0.37 -9.96 20.50
N ARG A 9 0.99 -10.31 21.64
CA ARG A 9 0.52 -9.92 22.98
C ARG A 9 0.56 -8.42 23.25
N SER A 10 1.42 -7.68 22.55
CA SER A 10 1.62 -6.23 22.69
C SER A 10 0.49 -5.39 22.12
N ILE A 11 -0.45 -6.00 21.38
CA ILE A 11 -1.46 -5.25 20.61
C ILE A 11 -2.72 -5.04 21.43
N ASP A 12 -3.24 -3.82 21.36
CA ASP A 12 -4.59 -3.50 21.80
C ASP A 12 -5.60 -4.00 20.76
N ILE A 13 -6.33 -5.05 21.13
CA ILE A 13 -7.36 -5.68 20.27
C ILE A 13 -8.74 -5.02 20.44
N THR A 14 -8.83 -3.95 21.22
CA THR A 14 -10.05 -3.18 21.47
C THR A 14 -10.14 -1.91 20.62
N VAL A 15 -9.03 -1.49 20.02
CA VAL A 15 -8.94 -0.35 19.10
C VAL A 15 -8.79 -0.88 17.68
N PRO A 16 -9.60 -0.46 16.70
CA PRO A 16 -9.50 -0.91 15.32
C PRO A 16 -8.20 -0.44 14.63
N SER A 17 -7.73 -1.19 13.63
CA SER A 17 -6.56 -0.85 12.81
C SER A 17 -6.93 -0.81 11.33
N VAL A 18 -6.32 0.13 10.59
CA VAL A 18 -6.49 0.26 9.14
C VAL A 18 -6.05 -0.99 8.38
N SER A 19 -4.97 -1.65 8.82
CA SER A 19 -4.44 -2.87 8.17
C SER A 19 -5.42 -4.05 8.33
N ARG A 20 -6.05 -4.16 9.51
CA ARG A 20 -7.01 -5.21 9.85
C ARG A 20 -8.38 -4.97 9.21
N MET A 21 -8.78 -3.71 9.06
CA MET A 21 -9.95 -3.36 8.25
C MET A 21 -9.71 -3.72 6.76
N TYR A 22 -8.53 -3.42 6.23
CA TYR A 22 -8.14 -3.78 4.87
C TYR A 22 -8.17 -5.30 4.65
N ASP A 23 -7.61 -6.08 5.58
CA ASP A 23 -7.70 -7.54 5.60
C ASP A 23 -9.16 -8.02 5.56
N TYR A 24 -10.04 -7.45 6.39
CA TYR A 24 -11.46 -7.79 6.39
C TYR A 24 -12.16 -7.47 5.05
N TYR A 25 -11.90 -6.31 4.43
CA TYR A 25 -12.47 -5.97 3.12
C TYR A 25 -12.07 -6.97 2.03
N LEU A 26 -10.91 -7.60 2.16
CA LEU A 26 -10.43 -8.63 1.25
C LEU A 26 -10.89 -10.06 1.63
N GLY A 27 -11.70 -10.20 2.67
CA GLY A 27 -12.19 -11.49 3.15
C GLY A 27 -11.17 -12.29 3.97
N GLY A 28 -10.13 -11.61 4.48
CA GLY A 28 -9.15 -12.18 5.38
C GLY A 28 -9.68 -12.43 6.79
N SER A 29 -8.87 -13.10 7.61
CA SER A 29 -9.24 -13.56 8.95
C SER A 29 -8.32 -13.03 10.06
N HIS A 30 -7.36 -12.17 9.72
CA HIS A 30 -6.40 -11.57 10.65
C HIS A 30 -6.93 -10.22 11.16
N ASN A 31 -8.19 -10.24 11.61
CA ASN A 31 -8.93 -9.08 12.09
C ASN A 31 -9.78 -9.45 13.32
N PHE A 32 -10.00 -8.48 14.20
CA PHE A 32 -10.84 -8.61 15.39
C PHE A 32 -12.24 -8.07 15.14
N GLU A 33 -13.17 -8.33 16.06
CA GLU A 33 -14.55 -7.84 15.92
C GLU A 33 -14.63 -6.31 15.84
N VAL A 34 -13.73 -5.59 16.53
CA VAL A 34 -13.69 -4.12 16.48
C VAL A 34 -13.31 -3.60 15.09
N ASP A 35 -12.45 -4.31 14.37
CA ASP A 35 -12.09 -3.96 12.98
C ASP A 35 -13.25 -4.25 12.04
N ARG A 36 -13.94 -5.38 12.24
CA ARG A 36 -15.12 -5.75 11.44
C ARG A 36 -16.26 -4.77 11.63
N GLU A 37 -16.51 -4.34 12.87
CA GLU A 37 -17.53 -3.34 13.17
C GLU A 37 -17.22 -2.01 12.48
N ALA A 38 -15.99 -1.53 12.62
CA ALA A 38 -15.50 -0.34 11.93
C ALA A 38 -15.66 -0.44 10.40
N ALA A 39 -15.21 -1.55 9.82
CA ALA A 39 -15.30 -1.79 8.39
C ALA A 39 -16.75 -1.88 7.90
N ARG A 40 -17.64 -2.53 8.66
CA ARG A 40 -19.08 -2.59 8.37
C ARG A 40 -19.71 -1.20 8.39
N ARG A 41 -19.38 -0.36 9.39
CA ARG A 41 -19.82 1.04 9.44
C ARG A 41 -19.33 1.85 8.23
N ALA A 42 -18.07 1.72 7.84
CA ALA A 42 -17.55 2.39 6.64
C ALA A 42 -18.28 1.92 5.36
N MET A 43 -18.63 0.63 5.26
CA MET A 43 -19.40 0.08 4.13
C MET A 43 -20.86 0.53 4.07
N GLU A 44 -21.47 0.98 5.18
CA GLU A 44 -22.80 1.61 5.13
C GLU A 44 -22.77 2.90 4.28
N PHE A 45 -21.68 3.65 4.37
CA PHE A 45 -21.43 4.84 3.57
C PHE A 45 -20.94 4.50 2.16
N MET A 46 -19.93 3.63 2.06
CA MET A 46 -19.30 3.22 0.80
C MET A 46 -19.32 1.69 0.62
N PRO A 47 -20.43 1.11 0.10
CA PRO A 47 -20.60 -0.34 -0.01
C PRO A 47 -19.54 -1.06 -0.85
N GLY A 48 -18.91 -0.34 -1.80
CA GLY A 48 -17.91 -0.91 -2.70
C GLY A 48 -16.48 -0.96 -2.18
N LEU A 49 -16.22 -0.62 -0.90
CA LEU A 49 -14.86 -0.68 -0.32
C LEU A 49 -14.12 -2.01 -0.59
N PRO A 50 -14.74 -3.20 -0.46
CA PRO A 50 -14.10 -4.46 -0.87
C PRO A 50 -13.57 -4.45 -2.30
N LYS A 51 -14.36 -3.92 -3.24
CA LYS A 51 -13.98 -3.85 -4.65
C LYS A 51 -12.87 -2.83 -4.92
N VAL A 52 -12.87 -1.71 -4.18
CA VAL A 52 -11.76 -0.74 -4.19
C VAL A 52 -10.45 -1.44 -3.78
N MET A 53 -10.45 -2.19 -2.67
CA MET A 53 -9.25 -2.87 -2.18
C MET A 53 -8.78 -3.97 -3.14
N GLN A 54 -9.71 -4.71 -3.75
CA GLN A 54 -9.38 -5.68 -4.80
C GLN A 54 -8.71 -5.00 -6.01
N SER A 55 -9.23 -3.85 -6.45
CA SER A 55 -8.66 -3.06 -7.54
C SER A 55 -7.25 -2.57 -7.21
N ASN A 56 -7.03 -2.11 -5.98
CA ASN A 56 -5.71 -1.71 -5.49
C ASN A 56 -4.71 -2.87 -5.51
N ARG A 57 -5.10 -4.06 -5.02
CA ARG A 57 -4.26 -5.27 -5.09
C ARG A 57 -4.00 -5.70 -6.53
N ALA A 58 -4.99 -5.58 -7.42
CA ALA A 58 -4.80 -5.88 -8.84
C ALA A 58 -3.80 -4.93 -9.49
N PHE A 59 -3.87 -3.63 -9.22
CA PHE A 59 -2.89 -2.64 -9.69
C PHE A 59 -1.48 -2.97 -9.18
N MET A 60 -1.32 -3.20 -7.87
CA MET A 60 -0.01 -3.51 -7.28
C MET A 60 0.66 -4.69 -8.00
N ARG A 61 -0.07 -5.78 -8.23
CA ARG A 61 0.48 -6.95 -8.94
C ARG A 61 0.93 -6.61 -10.37
N ARG A 62 0.16 -5.78 -11.09
CA ARG A 62 0.54 -5.34 -12.45
C ARG A 62 1.78 -4.43 -12.42
N ALA A 63 1.86 -3.52 -11.45
CA ALA A 63 3.01 -2.63 -11.29
C ALA A 63 4.29 -3.39 -10.91
N VAL A 64 4.20 -4.39 -10.02
CA VAL A 64 5.33 -5.27 -9.67
C VAL A 64 5.81 -6.06 -10.89
N ARG A 65 4.91 -6.70 -11.64
CA ARG A 65 5.28 -7.41 -12.88
C ARG A 65 5.94 -6.47 -13.90
N TYR A 66 5.42 -5.25 -14.02
CA TYR A 66 6.01 -4.24 -14.89
C TYR A 66 7.43 -3.86 -14.45
N ALA A 67 7.65 -3.62 -13.16
CA ALA A 67 8.98 -3.30 -12.63
C ALA A 67 10.00 -4.43 -12.91
N VAL A 68 9.62 -5.70 -12.71
CA VAL A 68 10.49 -6.84 -13.05
C VAL A 68 10.78 -6.89 -14.55
N ALA A 69 9.78 -6.69 -15.40
CA ALA A 69 9.96 -6.68 -16.86
C ALA A 69 10.90 -5.55 -17.34
N GLU A 70 11.01 -4.47 -16.57
CA GLU A 70 11.94 -3.34 -16.81
C GLU A 70 13.31 -3.54 -16.14
N GLY A 71 13.56 -4.71 -15.55
CA GLY A 71 14.83 -5.10 -14.94
C GLY A 71 15.02 -4.69 -13.48
N VAL A 72 13.97 -4.19 -12.80
CA VAL A 72 14.01 -3.85 -11.38
C VAL A 72 13.63 -5.07 -10.54
N THR A 73 14.58 -5.57 -9.76
CA THR A 73 14.43 -6.83 -8.97
C THR A 73 14.55 -6.60 -7.47
N GLN A 74 14.53 -5.34 -7.01
CA GLN A 74 14.56 -4.98 -5.59
C GLN A 74 13.31 -4.16 -5.28
N PHE A 75 12.59 -4.53 -4.23
CA PHE A 75 11.33 -3.91 -3.85
C PHE A 75 11.40 -3.46 -2.40
N LEU A 76 11.02 -2.21 -2.15
CA LEU A 76 10.81 -1.64 -0.82
C LEU A 76 9.34 -1.29 -0.69
N ASP A 77 8.58 -2.10 0.04
CA ASP A 77 7.12 -1.98 0.18
C ASP A 77 6.75 -1.41 1.54
N ILE A 78 6.45 -0.11 1.60
CA ILE A 78 6.20 0.62 2.85
C ILE A 78 4.69 0.81 3.05
N GLY A 79 4.22 0.39 4.21
CA GLY A 79 2.79 0.20 4.48
C GLY A 79 2.27 -1.10 3.89
N SER A 80 3.07 -2.18 3.98
CA SER A 80 2.78 -3.46 3.33
C SER A 80 1.45 -4.10 3.75
N GLY A 81 0.97 -3.76 4.95
CA GLY A 81 -0.23 -4.31 5.55
C GLY A 81 -0.09 -5.78 5.91
N ILE A 82 -1.23 -6.38 6.23
CA ILE A 82 -1.32 -7.81 6.54
C ILE A 82 -1.14 -8.62 5.25
N PRO A 83 -0.31 -9.67 5.24
CA PRO A 83 -0.16 -10.55 4.07
C PRO A 83 -1.50 -11.11 3.58
N THR A 84 -1.70 -11.09 2.26
CA THR A 84 -2.91 -11.62 1.59
C THR A 84 -2.50 -12.44 0.36
N PHE A 85 -3.45 -12.94 -0.45
CA PHE A 85 -3.09 -13.59 -1.72
C PHE A 85 -2.38 -12.63 -2.69
N GLY A 86 -1.30 -13.11 -3.32
CA GLY A 86 -0.53 -12.36 -4.31
C GLY A 86 0.27 -11.23 -3.68
N ASN A 87 1.12 -11.57 -2.70
CA ASN A 87 2.06 -10.65 -2.07
C ASN A 87 3.15 -10.20 -3.04
N VAL A 88 3.78 -9.04 -2.80
CA VAL A 88 4.82 -8.48 -3.67
C VAL A 88 5.93 -9.50 -3.98
N HIS A 89 6.45 -10.22 -2.97
CA HIS A 89 7.49 -11.23 -3.18
C HIS A 89 7.02 -12.41 -4.01
N GLU A 90 5.78 -12.88 -3.84
CA GLU A 90 5.23 -13.98 -4.66
C GLU A 90 5.20 -13.57 -6.13
N VAL A 91 4.68 -12.37 -6.43
CA VAL A 91 4.57 -11.87 -7.81
C VAL A 91 5.94 -11.54 -8.40
N ALA A 92 6.84 -10.95 -7.63
CA ALA A 92 8.18 -10.61 -8.08
C ALA A 92 9.01 -11.88 -8.34
N GLN A 93 8.97 -12.86 -7.42
CA GLN A 93 9.76 -14.10 -7.50
C GLN A 93 9.21 -15.11 -8.52
N GLU A 94 7.90 -15.05 -8.82
CA GLU A 94 7.34 -15.77 -9.97
C GLU A 94 7.92 -15.26 -11.30
N ALA A 95 8.17 -13.95 -11.42
CA ALA A 95 8.73 -13.33 -12.62
C ALA A 95 10.28 -13.40 -12.67
N ASP A 96 10.95 -13.23 -11.53
CA ASP A 96 12.39 -13.37 -11.37
C ASP A 96 12.71 -13.96 -9.98
N PRO A 97 13.14 -15.24 -9.87
CA PRO A 97 13.45 -15.89 -8.60
C PRO A 97 14.52 -15.19 -7.76
N GLU A 98 15.33 -14.31 -8.37
CA GLU A 98 16.35 -13.55 -7.66
C GLU A 98 15.80 -12.28 -6.99
N ALA A 99 14.54 -11.93 -7.22
CA ALA A 99 13.91 -10.72 -6.71
C ALA A 99 13.89 -10.66 -5.18
N ARG A 100 14.20 -9.47 -4.66
CA ARG A 100 14.35 -9.19 -3.23
C ARG A 100 13.29 -8.20 -2.76
N VAL A 101 12.64 -8.48 -1.64
CA VAL A 101 11.53 -7.65 -1.14
C VAL A 101 11.70 -7.35 0.34
N MET A 102 11.86 -6.07 0.66
CA MET A 102 11.78 -5.59 2.04
C MET A 102 10.39 -4.99 2.27
N TYR A 103 9.62 -5.61 3.15
CA TYR A 103 8.37 -5.08 3.64
C TYR A 103 8.62 -4.16 4.84
N VAL A 104 7.87 -3.08 4.95
CA VAL A 104 7.92 -2.17 6.09
C VAL A 104 6.51 -1.88 6.54
N ASP A 105 6.23 -2.10 7.82
CA ASP A 105 4.96 -1.70 8.42
C ASP A 105 5.16 -1.34 9.89
N HIS A 106 4.34 -0.44 10.43
CA HIS A 106 4.38 -0.09 11.85
C HIS A 106 3.34 -0.87 12.67
N ASP A 107 2.35 -1.49 12.01
CA ASP A 107 1.36 -2.33 12.68
C ASP A 107 2.01 -3.66 13.12
N PRO A 108 2.05 -3.95 14.42
CA PRO A 108 2.68 -5.18 14.90
C PRO A 108 1.94 -6.46 14.44
N VAL A 109 0.64 -6.40 14.09
CA VAL A 109 -0.08 -7.54 13.48
C VAL A 109 0.51 -7.82 12.10
N ALA A 110 0.63 -6.80 11.25
CA ALA A 110 1.20 -6.93 9.91
C ALA A 110 2.62 -7.50 9.97
N VAL A 111 3.48 -6.93 10.80
CA VAL A 111 4.87 -7.40 10.98
C VAL A 111 4.92 -8.85 11.45
N ALA A 112 4.12 -9.22 12.46
CA ALA A 112 4.14 -10.59 12.99
C ALA A 112 3.67 -11.62 11.96
N HIS A 113 2.64 -11.31 11.18
CA HIS A 113 2.19 -12.20 10.11
C HIS A 113 3.17 -12.30 8.96
N SER A 114 3.77 -11.18 8.54
CA SER A 114 4.82 -11.20 7.52
C SER A 114 5.98 -12.10 7.93
N LYS A 115 6.42 -12.07 9.20
CA LYS A 115 7.47 -13.00 9.67
C LYS A 115 7.11 -14.46 9.46
N VAL A 116 5.87 -14.86 9.74
CA VAL A 116 5.39 -16.25 9.55
C VAL A 116 5.30 -16.61 8.07
N VAL A 117 4.75 -15.71 7.24
CA VAL A 117 4.59 -15.94 5.79
C VAL A 117 5.94 -16.04 5.08
N LEU A 118 6.94 -15.31 5.56
CA LEU A 118 8.28 -15.26 4.97
C LEU A 118 9.24 -16.33 5.53
N GLU A 119 8.79 -17.21 6.43
CA GLU A 119 9.62 -18.30 6.94
C GLU A 119 10.18 -19.15 5.78
N GLY A 120 11.51 -19.23 5.70
CA GLY A 120 12.22 -19.99 4.67
C GLY A 120 12.50 -19.22 3.37
N ASN A 121 12.09 -17.95 3.25
CA ASN A 121 12.46 -17.08 2.14
C ASN A 121 13.67 -16.20 2.52
N ASP A 122 14.83 -16.42 1.93
CA ASP A 122 16.05 -15.65 2.21
C ASP A 122 16.13 -14.32 1.44
N ARG A 123 15.16 -14.07 0.54
CA ARG A 123 15.07 -12.89 -0.32
C ARG A 123 13.90 -11.98 0.03
N ALA A 124 13.16 -12.27 1.09
CA ALA A 124 12.12 -11.38 1.57
C ALA A 124 12.20 -11.29 3.10
N ASP A 125 12.00 -10.09 3.63
CA ASP A 125 11.98 -9.86 5.08
C ASP A 125 11.05 -8.68 5.40
N VAL A 126 10.78 -8.46 6.69
CA VAL A 126 9.91 -7.39 7.18
C VAL A 126 10.57 -6.59 8.30
N LEU A 127 10.52 -5.27 8.15
CA LEU A 127 10.96 -4.29 9.13
C LEU A 127 9.76 -3.64 9.83
N ALA A 128 9.83 -3.55 11.16
CA ALA A 128 8.89 -2.75 11.94
C ALA A 128 9.34 -1.28 11.98
N ALA A 129 8.78 -0.43 11.13
CA ALA A 129 9.15 0.99 11.07
C ALA A 129 8.02 1.88 10.54
N ASP A 130 8.16 3.18 10.76
CA ASP A 130 7.17 4.21 10.44
C ASP A 130 7.58 4.98 9.17
N LEU A 131 6.67 5.08 8.20
CA LEU A 131 6.88 5.81 6.94
C LEU A 131 7.27 7.28 7.16
N ARG A 132 6.82 7.88 8.27
CA ARG A 132 7.15 9.27 8.64
C ARG A 132 8.59 9.46 9.07
N LYS A 133 9.37 8.38 9.11
CA LYS A 133 10.79 8.37 9.49
C LYS A 133 11.66 7.66 8.45
N PRO A 134 11.76 8.18 7.21
CA PRO A 134 12.48 7.50 6.12
C PRO A 134 13.93 7.13 6.46
N ARG A 135 14.69 8.02 7.12
CA ARG A 135 16.05 7.71 7.62
C ARG A 135 16.14 6.45 8.49
N GLU A 136 15.16 6.22 9.37
CA GLU A 136 15.16 5.01 10.23
C GLU A 136 14.95 3.75 9.38
N ILE A 137 14.13 3.82 8.33
CA ILE A 137 13.92 2.73 7.38
C ILE A 137 15.21 2.47 6.58
N LEU A 138 15.68 3.50 5.86
CA LEU A 138 16.82 3.40 4.93
C LEU A 138 18.14 3.03 5.63
N GLY A 139 18.31 3.45 6.89
CA GLY A 139 19.50 3.16 7.69
C GLY A 139 19.44 1.86 8.49
N SER A 140 18.37 1.07 8.38
CA SER A 140 18.23 -0.19 9.13
C SER A 140 19.14 -1.29 8.57
N ASP A 141 19.61 -2.17 9.46
CA ASP A 141 20.43 -3.32 9.09
C ASP A 141 19.63 -4.30 8.20
N GLU A 142 18.33 -4.45 8.45
CA GLU A 142 17.43 -5.29 7.67
C GLU A 142 17.35 -4.83 6.21
N VAL A 143 17.11 -3.53 5.97
CA VAL A 143 17.11 -2.95 4.62
C VAL A 143 18.48 -3.13 3.98
N GLY A 144 19.57 -2.74 4.65
CA GLY A 144 20.93 -2.82 4.10
C GLY A 144 21.40 -4.24 3.78
N ARG A 145 20.87 -5.25 4.47
CA ARG A 145 21.15 -6.67 4.20
C ARG A 145 20.49 -7.17 2.92
N LEU A 146 19.31 -6.65 2.58
CA LEU A 146 18.48 -7.19 1.51
C LEU A 146 18.44 -6.32 0.25
N ILE A 147 18.54 -5.00 0.41
CA ILE A 147 18.35 -4.01 -0.66
C ILE A 147 19.64 -3.21 -0.86
N ASP A 148 20.20 -3.29 -2.06
CA ASP A 148 21.30 -2.43 -2.51
C ASP A 148 20.74 -1.17 -3.17
N LEU A 149 20.72 -0.07 -2.41
CA LEU A 149 20.21 1.22 -2.85
C LEU A 149 21.05 1.87 -3.99
N ASN A 150 22.25 1.35 -4.28
CA ASN A 150 23.05 1.79 -5.43
C ASN A 150 22.59 1.18 -6.75
N ARG A 151 21.62 0.28 -6.71
CA ARG A 151 20.97 -0.35 -7.86
C ARG A 151 19.49 0.03 -7.88
N PRO A 152 18.81 -0.03 -9.03
CA PRO A 152 17.40 0.31 -9.11
C PRO A 152 16.53 -0.44 -8.11
N VAL A 153 15.61 0.28 -7.46
CA VAL A 153 14.62 -0.23 -6.51
C VAL A 153 13.22 0.23 -6.93
N ALA A 154 12.22 -0.64 -6.82
CA ALA A 154 10.83 -0.26 -6.88
C ALA A 154 10.34 0.07 -5.45
N LEU A 155 10.15 1.35 -5.17
CA LEU A 155 9.52 1.84 -3.95
C LEU A 155 8.00 1.78 -4.11
N LEU A 156 7.35 0.97 -3.28
CA LEU A 156 5.90 0.83 -3.26
C LEU A 156 5.33 1.61 -2.08
N LEU A 157 4.48 2.59 -2.39
CA LEU A 157 3.65 3.37 -1.46
C LEU A 157 2.19 3.15 -1.83
N VAL A 158 1.76 1.90 -1.71
CA VAL A 158 0.44 1.44 -2.15
C VAL A 158 -0.52 1.50 -0.98
N ALA A 159 -1.57 2.32 -1.11
CA ALA A 159 -2.63 2.48 -0.12
C ALA A 159 -2.18 2.90 1.29
N ILE A 160 -1.14 3.74 1.38
CA ILE A 160 -0.56 4.19 2.67
C ILE A 160 -0.58 5.71 2.87
N LEU A 161 -0.27 6.50 1.83
CA LEU A 161 -0.04 7.94 1.98
C LEU A 161 -1.28 8.74 2.39
N HIS A 162 -2.48 8.21 2.15
CA HIS A 162 -3.73 8.81 2.61
C HIS A 162 -3.95 8.67 4.12
N PHE A 163 -3.06 8.00 4.85
CA PHE A 163 -3.02 8.01 6.32
C PHE A 163 -1.93 8.94 6.89
N VAL A 164 -1.20 9.65 6.04
CA VAL A 164 -0.18 10.62 6.46
C VAL A 164 -0.78 12.02 6.37
N GLU A 165 -0.93 12.67 7.51
CA GLU A 165 -1.46 14.02 7.63
C GLU A 165 -0.46 15.06 7.14
N GLU A 166 -0.92 16.23 6.70
CA GLU A 166 -0.05 17.32 6.23
C GLU A 166 0.95 17.79 7.31
N ALA A 167 0.59 17.67 8.59
CA ALA A 167 1.47 18.00 9.71
C ALA A 167 2.71 17.09 9.81
N ASP A 168 2.64 15.89 9.22
CA ASP A 168 3.71 14.90 9.18
C ASP A 168 4.57 15.01 7.89
N ASP A 169 4.36 16.06 7.07
CA ASP A 169 5.07 16.34 5.81
C ASP A 169 5.20 15.13 4.87
N PRO A 170 4.08 14.65 4.29
CA PRO A 170 4.08 13.48 3.42
C PRO A 170 4.97 13.65 2.18
N TYR A 171 5.05 14.87 1.63
CA TYR A 171 5.88 15.14 0.46
C TYR A 171 7.37 15.09 0.81
N GLY A 172 7.77 15.66 1.95
CA GLY A 172 9.15 15.56 2.45
C GLY A 172 9.56 14.12 2.74
N ALA A 173 8.68 13.32 3.35
CA ALA A 173 8.95 11.90 3.60
C ALA A 173 9.17 11.10 2.32
N VAL A 174 8.33 11.32 1.29
CA VAL A 174 8.48 10.65 -0.01
C VAL A 174 9.73 11.16 -0.76
N ALA A 175 10.04 12.45 -0.69
CA ALA A 175 11.24 13.02 -1.27
C ALA A 175 12.51 12.42 -0.65
N GLU A 176 12.57 12.27 0.68
CA GLU A 176 13.71 11.65 1.37
C GLU A 176 13.90 10.18 0.98
N LEU A 177 12.81 9.41 0.84
CA LEU A 177 12.89 8.04 0.30
C LEU A 177 13.42 8.02 -1.12
N ARG A 178 12.88 8.88 -1.99
CA ARG A 178 13.27 8.98 -3.40
C ARG A 178 14.76 9.32 -3.57
N GLU A 179 15.25 10.30 -2.82
CA GLU A 179 16.63 10.80 -2.93
C GLU A 179 17.68 9.73 -2.61
N ALA A 180 17.30 8.68 -1.87
CA ALA A 180 18.16 7.56 -1.57
C ALA A 180 18.23 6.49 -2.69
N LEU A 181 17.36 6.57 -3.71
CA LEU A 181 17.26 5.55 -4.75
C LEU A 181 18.14 5.87 -5.95
N ALA A 182 18.82 4.85 -6.50
CA ALA A 182 19.61 4.98 -7.71
C ALA A 182 18.76 5.34 -8.95
N PRO A 183 19.36 6.01 -9.96
CA PRO A 183 18.75 6.20 -11.28
C PRO A 183 18.13 4.92 -11.86
N GLY A 184 17.01 5.06 -12.57
CA GLY A 184 16.23 3.93 -13.08
C GLY A 184 15.34 3.21 -12.06
N SER A 185 15.33 3.63 -10.79
CA SER A 185 14.36 3.21 -9.77
C SER A 185 12.93 3.62 -10.12
N MET A 186 11.95 3.01 -9.45
CA MET A 186 10.53 3.28 -9.69
C MET A 186 9.81 3.65 -8.41
N LEU A 187 8.90 4.62 -8.50
CA LEU A 187 7.88 4.87 -7.48
C LEU A 187 6.56 4.28 -7.98
N VAL A 188 5.97 3.37 -7.20
CA VAL A 188 4.65 2.79 -7.42
C VAL A 188 3.74 3.29 -6.32
N LEU A 189 2.68 4.02 -6.66
CA LEU A 189 1.84 4.70 -5.68
C LEU A 189 0.37 4.56 -6.03
N THR A 190 -0.45 4.32 -5.00
CA THR A 190 -1.90 4.51 -5.06
C THR A 190 -2.37 5.46 -3.97
N HIS A 191 -3.45 6.20 -4.25
CA HIS A 191 -3.97 7.15 -3.30
C HIS A 191 -5.49 7.28 -3.37
N ALA A 192 -6.11 7.45 -2.21
CA ALA A 192 -7.55 7.69 -2.09
C ALA A 192 -7.88 9.11 -2.58
N THR A 193 -8.98 9.23 -3.31
CA THR A 193 -9.48 10.50 -3.84
C THR A 193 -10.99 10.40 -4.02
N TYR A 194 -11.69 11.53 -4.05
CA TYR A 194 -13.11 11.55 -4.39
C TYR A 194 -13.36 11.29 -5.88
N GLU A 195 -12.31 11.39 -6.72
CA GLU A 195 -12.41 11.05 -8.14
C GLU A 195 -12.79 9.58 -8.34
N GLY A 196 -13.77 9.32 -9.21
CA GLY A 196 -14.21 7.96 -9.55
C GLY A 196 -15.04 7.26 -8.48
N ILE A 197 -15.42 7.94 -7.39
CA ILE A 197 -16.39 7.40 -6.43
C ILE A 197 -17.81 7.52 -7.03
N PRO A 198 -18.55 6.40 -7.19
CA PRO A 198 -19.89 6.40 -7.78
C PRO A 198 -20.98 6.82 -6.77
N LEU A 199 -20.67 7.77 -5.88
CA LEU A 199 -21.54 8.28 -4.82
C LEU A 199 -21.38 9.80 -4.70
N PRO A 200 -22.40 10.51 -4.18
CA PRO A 200 -22.25 11.91 -3.79
C PRO A 200 -21.10 12.11 -2.79
N PRO A 201 -20.30 13.19 -2.89
CA PRO A 201 -19.18 13.45 -1.99
C PRO A 201 -19.55 13.41 -0.50
N GLU A 202 -20.73 13.93 -0.14
CA GLU A 202 -21.21 13.97 1.25
C GLU A 202 -21.43 12.56 1.82
N ARG A 203 -21.82 11.62 0.96
CA ARG A 203 -21.97 10.22 1.37
C ARG A 203 -20.61 9.54 1.51
N ALA A 204 -19.67 9.83 0.61
CA ALA A 204 -18.31 9.30 0.67
C ALA A 204 -17.56 9.83 1.92
N GLU A 205 -17.83 11.07 2.34
CA GLU A 205 -17.27 11.67 3.54
C GLU A 205 -17.65 10.91 4.82
N GLY A 206 -18.83 10.30 4.88
CA GLY A 206 -19.20 9.46 6.02
C GLY A 206 -18.28 8.25 6.22
N ALA A 207 -17.69 7.69 5.15
CA ALA A 207 -16.64 6.67 5.29
C ALA A 207 -15.35 7.26 5.86
N VAL A 208 -14.95 8.46 5.44
CA VAL A 208 -13.79 9.21 5.97
C VAL A 208 -13.95 9.49 7.46
N ASP A 209 -15.17 9.84 7.90
CA ASP A 209 -15.45 10.13 9.30
C ASP A 209 -15.31 8.89 10.20
N VAL A 210 -15.65 7.69 9.69
CA VAL A 210 -15.38 6.45 10.43
C VAL A 210 -13.87 6.32 10.72
N TYR A 211 -13.02 6.56 9.73
CA TYR A 211 -11.55 6.54 9.90
C TYR A 211 -11.06 7.61 10.88
N ARG A 212 -11.62 8.82 10.82
CA ARG A 212 -11.33 9.92 11.75
C ARG A 212 -11.68 9.55 13.20
N ASP A 213 -12.85 8.98 13.44
CA ASP A 213 -13.31 8.56 14.77
C ASP A 213 -12.38 7.53 15.42
N MET A 214 -11.72 6.73 14.59
CA MET A 214 -10.76 5.71 15.02
C MET A 214 -9.32 6.23 15.14
N ARG A 215 -9.13 7.55 15.05
CA ARG A 215 -7.82 8.24 15.12
C ARG A 215 -6.83 7.82 14.03
N ASN A 216 -7.35 7.41 12.87
CA ASN A 216 -6.57 7.14 11.67
C ASN A 216 -7.17 7.93 10.50
N PRO A 217 -7.10 9.27 10.52
CA PRO A 217 -7.81 10.11 9.56
C PRO A 217 -7.40 9.78 8.12
N LEU A 218 -8.40 9.61 7.25
CA LEU A 218 -8.20 9.38 5.82
C LEU A 218 -8.13 10.73 5.09
N ILE A 219 -6.94 11.10 4.58
CA ILE A 219 -6.72 12.32 3.82
C ILE A 219 -7.01 12.07 2.35
N MET A 220 -8.13 12.60 1.88
CA MET A 220 -8.54 12.52 0.48
C MET A 220 -7.84 13.63 -0.31
N ARG A 221 -6.94 13.24 -1.24
CA ARG A 221 -6.19 14.19 -2.06
C ARG A 221 -6.78 14.31 -3.47
N THR A 222 -6.67 15.48 -4.05
CA THR A 222 -6.96 15.75 -5.47
C THR A 222 -5.91 15.08 -6.35
N ARG A 223 -6.22 14.95 -7.65
CA ARG A 223 -5.28 14.44 -8.65
C ARG A 223 -3.97 15.22 -8.68
N ASP A 224 -4.02 16.55 -8.56
CA ASP A 224 -2.82 17.40 -8.61
C ASP A 224 -1.95 17.23 -7.37
N GLU A 225 -2.56 17.14 -6.19
CA GLU A 225 -1.85 16.81 -4.94
C GLU A 225 -1.21 15.42 -5.01
N ILE A 226 -1.88 14.43 -5.61
CA ILE A 226 -1.31 13.10 -5.82
C ILE A 226 -0.17 13.13 -6.84
N ALA A 227 -0.33 13.87 -7.94
CA ALA A 227 0.68 14.03 -8.97
C ALA A 227 1.96 14.67 -8.43
N ARG A 228 1.87 15.54 -7.42
CA ARG A 228 3.00 16.16 -6.75
C ARG A 228 3.99 15.15 -6.13
N PHE A 229 3.53 13.97 -5.69
CA PHE A 229 4.45 12.91 -5.22
C PHE A 229 5.38 12.39 -6.31
N PHE A 230 5.02 12.59 -7.58
CA PHE A 230 5.82 12.19 -8.75
C PHE A 230 6.63 13.34 -9.34
N GLU A 231 6.75 14.49 -8.67
CA GLU A 231 7.57 15.60 -9.17
C GLU A 231 9.02 15.17 -9.44
N GLY A 232 9.46 15.32 -10.69
CA GLY A 232 10.78 14.92 -11.15
C GLY A 232 10.95 13.41 -11.42
N TYR A 233 9.84 12.67 -11.53
CA TYR A 233 9.81 11.34 -12.15
C TYR A 233 9.36 11.45 -13.61
N ASP A 234 9.88 10.55 -14.44
CA ASP A 234 9.33 10.27 -15.76
C ASP A 234 8.14 9.32 -15.59
N MET A 235 6.93 9.82 -15.87
CA MET A 235 5.71 9.03 -15.68
C MET A 235 5.63 7.90 -16.70
N VAL A 236 5.42 6.69 -16.21
CA VAL A 236 5.15 5.52 -17.05
C VAL A 236 3.72 5.62 -17.57
N GLU A 237 3.55 5.57 -18.90
CA GLU A 237 2.24 5.55 -19.54
C GLU A 237 1.33 4.46 -18.92
N PRO A 238 0.06 4.76 -18.58
CA PRO A 238 -0.72 5.95 -18.96
C PRO A 238 -0.65 7.15 -17.98
N GLY A 239 0.38 7.21 -17.12
CA GLY A 239 0.51 8.23 -16.09
C GLY A 239 -0.37 7.94 -14.86
N LEU A 240 -0.91 9.01 -14.25
CA LEU A 240 -1.77 8.92 -13.07
C LEU A 240 -3.23 8.72 -13.49
N VAL A 241 -3.77 7.51 -13.27
CA VAL A 241 -5.11 7.10 -13.72
C VAL A 241 -5.84 6.29 -12.65
N PRO A 242 -7.18 6.09 -12.76
CA PRO A 242 -7.88 5.14 -11.91
C PRO A 242 -7.23 3.74 -11.93
N MET A 243 -7.21 3.06 -10.77
CA MET A 243 -6.52 1.78 -10.58
C MET A 243 -6.77 0.72 -11.68
N PRO A 244 -8.00 0.48 -12.17
CA PRO A 244 -8.24 -0.51 -13.23
C PRO A 244 -7.69 -0.08 -14.59
N ARG A 245 -7.45 1.20 -14.82
CA ARG A 245 -7.00 1.73 -16.12
C ARG A 245 -5.49 1.71 -16.30
N TRP A 246 -4.73 1.52 -15.22
CA TRP A 246 -3.27 1.43 -15.34
C TRP A 246 -2.88 0.04 -15.89
N ARG A 247 -2.49 0.02 -17.17
CA ARG A 247 -2.03 -1.17 -17.92
C ARG A 247 -2.84 -2.44 -17.61
N PRO A 248 -4.16 -2.47 -17.87
CA PRO A 248 -4.99 -3.61 -17.51
C PRO A 248 -4.68 -4.85 -18.36
N ASP A 249 -4.82 -6.03 -17.76
CA ASP A 249 -4.69 -7.32 -18.47
C ASP A 249 -5.92 -7.61 -19.36
N THR A 250 -7.09 -7.03 -19.03
CA THR A 250 -8.37 -7.15 -19.74
C THR A 250 -9.09 -5.80 -19.81
N ALA A 251 -9.93 -5.57 -20.82
CA ALA A 251 -10.66 -4.31 -20.95
C ALA A 251 -11.46 -4.00 -19.66
N PRO A 252 -11.34 -2.78 -19.06
CA PRO A 252 -11.96 -2.45 -17.79
C PRO A 252 -13.45 -2.08 -17.93
N GLU A 253 -14.03 -2.22 -19.12
CA GLU A 253 -15.34 -1.67 -19.49
C GLU A 253 -16.51 -2.31 -18.72
N ASP A 254 -16.33 -3.54 -18.24
CA ASP A 254 -17.30 -4.29 -17.44
C ASP A 254 -16.98 -4.29 -15.93
N GLU A 255 -16.01 -3.48 -15.49
CA GLU A 255 -15.67 -3.41 -14.07
C GLU A 255 -16.73 -2.71 -13.24
N ASP A 256 -16.85 -3.16 -11.99
CA ASP A 256 -17.69 -2.51 -10.99
C ASP A 256 -17.27 -1.03 -10.86
N PRO A 257 -18.21 -0.07 -10.85
CA PRO A 257 -17.89 1.36 -10.76
C PRO A 257 -17.00 1.74 -9.57
N TYR A 258 -17.11 1.05 -8.43
CA TYR A 258 -16.26 1.30 -7.27
C TYR A 258 -14.79 0.91 -7.52
N ALA A 259 -14.50 0.03 -8.47
CA ALA A 259 -13.13 -0.33 -8.81
C ALA A 259 -12.28 0.87 -9.24
N PHE A 260 -12.92 1.93 -9.74
CA PHE A 260 -12.30 3.16 -10.23
C PHE A 260 -12.10 4.23 -9.15
N SER A 261 -12.49 3.95 -7.90
CA SER A 261 -12.34 4.88 -6.77
C SER A 261 -10.90 4.84 -6.23
N GLY A 262 -10.07 5.81 -6.63
CA GLY A 262 -8.66 5.88 -6.27
C GLY A 262 -7.75 5.91 -7.49
N LEU A 263 -6.67 6.69 -7.39
CA LEU A 263 -5.70 6.86 -8.46
C LEU A 263 -4.45 6.03 -8.21
N ALA A 264 -3.81 5.64 -9.30
CA ALA A 264 -2.60 4.85 -9.32
C ALA A 264 -1.64 5.37 -10.40
N GLY A 265 -0.35 5.31 -10.10
CA GLY A 265 0.71 5.75 -11.00
C GLY A 265 2.01 5.01 -10.75
N VAL A 266 2.84 4.97 -11.79
CA VAL A 266 4.22 4.53 -11.70
C VAL A 266 5.10 5.60 -12.34
N GLY A 267 6.12 6.05 -11.62
CA GLY A 267 7.11 7.00 -12.12
C GLY A 267 8.50 6.38 -12.07
N ARG A 268 9.36 6.69 -13.04
CA ARG A 268 10.76 6.25 -13.08
C ARG A 268 11.69 7.42 -12.74
N THR A 269 12.68 7.20 -11.90
CA THR A 269 13.73 8.19 -11.68
C THR A 269 14.65 8.20 -12.91
N ALA A 270 14.98 9.41 -13.40
CA ALA A 270 15.97 9.60 -14.46
C ALA A 270 17.34 9.01 -14.10
#